data_AF-A0A373A272-F1
#
_entry.id   AF-A0A373A272-F1
#
_cell.length_a   1.000
_cell.length_b   1.000
_cell.length_c   1.000
_cell.angle_alpha   90.00
_cell.angle_beta   90.00
_cell.angle_gamma   90.00
#
_symmetry.space_group_name_H-M   'P 1'
#
loop_
_entity.id
_entity.type
_entity.pdbx_description
1 polymer ?
#
loop_
_entity_poly.entity_id
_entity_poly.type
_entity_poly.pdbx_seq_one_letter_code
_entity_poly.pdbx_strand_id
1 'polypeptide(L)'
;MTVPDHTASPAGDWHRLKPDTVLAVEEILQQLREDEANPQNLLDAYLHAKRLLADSMQALVRTTLPAECDAFRDLRKQLGDRMAAEYGERIPERYLTVPYGSRTHEELFAMLLRRVGQPVSAALLRVATRDSVHAERRTRELRELGLDIVTGREGGNDVYTLRSLDLDTSMIPTIITNNLRDKKAPVHEKNAVAAVLSGAAD
;
A
#
# COMPACT_ATOMS: atom_id res chain seq x y z
N MET A 1 -22.50 -5.94 -25.76
CA MET A 1 -21.40 -5.18 -25.13
C MET A 1 -21.66 -5.20 -23.64
N THR A 2 -21.14 -6.21 -22.95
CA THR A 2 -21.44 -6.50 -21.55
C THR A 2 -20.54 -5.61 -20.69
N VAL A 3 -21.15 -4.72 -19.92
CA VAL A 3 -20.46 -3.95 -18.88
C VAL A 3 -19.89 -4.97 -17.87
N PRO A 4 -18.60 -4.92 -17.51
CA PRO A 4 -18.09 -5.80 -16.47
C PRO A 4 -18.79 -5.43 -15.16
N ASP A 5 -19.47 -6.42 -14.59
CA ASP A 5 -20.12 -6.31 -13.28
C ASP A 5 -19.03 -6.17 -12.21
N HIS A 6 -18.75 -4.94 -11.81
CA HIS A 6 -17.73 -4.60 -10.80
C HIS A 6 -18.26 -4.75 -9.35
N THR A 7 -19.27 -5.59 -9.13
CA THR A 7 -19.88 -5.84 -7.81
C THR A 7 -19.40 -7.12 -7.13
N ALA A 8 -18.27 -7.69 -7.55
CA ALA A 8 -17.72 -8.84 -6.85
C ALA A 8 -17.20 -8.41 -5.47
N SER A 9 -17.88 -8.83 -4.40
CA SER A 9 -17.38 -8.69 -3.03
C SER A 9 -16.10 -9.50 -2.85
N PRO A 10 -15.18 -9.12 -1.94
CA PRO A 10 -13.97 -9.92 -1.68
C PRO A 10 -14.28 -11.39 -1.34
N ALA A 11 -15.41 -11.65 -0.68
CA ALA A 11 -15.89 -13.00 -0.42
C ALA A 11 -16.30 -13.72 -1.72
N GLY A 12 -17.01 -13.05 -2.63
CA GLY A 12 -17.34 -13.58 -3.95
C GLY A 12 -16.09 -13.89 -4.79
N ASP A 13 -15.11 -12.98 -4.79
CA ASP A 13 -13.83 -13.19 -5.46
C ASP A 13 -13.07 -14.39 -4.90
N TRP A 14 -13.01 -14.54 -3.57
CA TRP A 14 -12.40 -15.71 -2.94
C TRP A 14 -13.08 -17.01 -3.38
N HIS A 15 -14.41 -17.09 -3.33
CA HIS A 15 -15.14 -18.29 -3.73
C HIS A 15 -14.96 -18.61 -5.22
N ARG A 16 -14.85 -17.58 -6.07
CA ARG A 16 -14.63 -17.74 -7.51
C ARG A 16 -13.21 -18.19 -7.85
N LEU A 17 -12.19 -17.64 -7.18
CA LEU A 17 -10.77 -17.91 -7.48
C LEU A 17 -10.26 -19.21 -6.84
N LYS A 18 -10.88 -19.65 -5.75
CA LYS A 18 -10.43 -20.82 -4.99
C LYS A 18 -10.36 -22.12 -5.82
N PRO A 19 -11.37 -22.52 -6.61
CA PRO A 19 -11.32 -23.76 -7.38
C PRO A 19 -10.16 -23.79 -8.38
N ASP A 20 -10.00 -22.73 -9.17
CA ASP A 20 -8.92 -22.62 -10.16
C ASP A 20 -7.54 -22.64 -9.50
N THR A 21 -7.41 -21.99 -8.33
CA THR A 21 -6.17 -22.01 -7.55
C THR A 21 -5.82 -23.41 -7.06
N VAL A 22 -6.81 -24.19 -6.61
CA VAL A 22 -6.61 -25.58 -6.17
C VAL A 22 -6.11 -26.42 -7.35
N LEU A 23 -6.76 -26.34 -8.50
CA LEU A 23 -6.37 -27.09 -9.70
C LEU A 23 -4.94 -26.76 -10.14
N ALA A 24 -4.56 -25.48 -10.14
CA ALA A 24 -3.21 -25.07 -10.54
C ALA A 24 -2.12 -25.56 -9.57
N VAL A 25 -2.40 -25.65 -8.27
CA VAL A 25 -1.46 -26.21 -7.28
C VAL A 25 -1.36 -27.74 -7.43
N GLU A 26 -2.48 -28.41 -7.71
CA GLU A 26 -2.51 -29.86 -7.99
C GLU A 26 -1.70 -30.20 -9.25
N GLU A 27 -1.76 -29.36 -10.29
CA GLU A 27 -0.98 -29.53 -11.51
C GLU A 27 0.53 -29.49 -11.23
N ILE A 28 1.01 -28.55 -10.41
CA ILE A 28 2.42 -28.51 -9.99
C ILE A 28 2.79 -29.80 -9.24
N LEU A 29 1.95 -30.23 -8.30
CA LEU A 29 2.21 -31.44 -7.53
C LEU A 29 2.26 -32.69 -8.43
N GLN A 30 1.40 -32.75 -9.44
CA GLN A 30 1.41 -33.83 -10.43
C GLN A 30 2.71 -33.84 -11.22
N GLN A 31 3.13 -32.70 -11.77
CA GLN A 31 4.38 -32.61 -12.53
C GLN A 31 5.60 -32.93 -11.67
N LEU A 32 5.63 -32.51 -10.39
CA LEU A 32 6.73 -32.85 -9.47
C LEU A 32 6.82 -34.34 -9.12
N ARG A 33 5.75 -35.11 -9.36
CA ARG A 33 5.74 -36.57 -9.14
C ARG A 33 6.16 -37.36 -10.37
N GLU A 34 6.26 -36.73 -11.53
CA GLU A 34 6.69 -37.37 -12.77
C GLU A 34 8.22 -37.42 -12.81
N ASP A 35 8.79 -38.61 -13.03
CA ASP A 35 10.26 -38.83 -13.04
C ASP A 35 10.96 -38.07 -14.19
N GLU A 36 10.25 -37.75 -15.28
CA GLU A 36 10.76 -37.03 -16.45
C GLU A 36 9.97 -35.73 -16.73
N ALA A 37 9.67 -34.96 -15.68
CA ALA A 37 8.97 -33.68 -15.84
C ALA A 37 9.75 -32.72 -16.77
N ASN A 38 9.10 -32.20 -17.81
CA ASN A 38 9.69 -31.17 -18.66
C ASN A 38 9.88 -29.87 -17.83
N PRO A 39 11.11 -29.35 -17.68
CA PRO A 39 11.37 -28.17 -16.87
C PRO A 39 10.58 -26.93 -17.29
N GLN A 40 10.29 -26.78 -18.59
CA GLN A 40 9.51 -25.66 -19.10
C GLN A 40 8.04 -25.74 -18.66
N ASN A 41 7.43 -26.93 -18.74
CA ASN A 41 6.06 -27.15 -18.30
C ASN A 41 5.91 -26.91 -16.79
N LEU A 42 6.91 -27.35 -16.01
CA LEU A 42 6.90 -27.14 -14.56
C LEU A 42 7.05 -25.66 -14.21
N LEU A 43 7.89 -24.92 -14.94
CA LEU A 43 8.02 -23.48 -14.78
C LEU A 43 6.72 -22.75 -15.12
N ASP A 44 6.07 -23.12 -16.22
CA ASP A 44 4.82 -22.50 -16.65
C ASP A 44 3.67 -22.77 -15.65
N ALA A 45 3.54 -24.01 -15.17
CA ALA A 45 2.60 -24.37 -14.11
C ALA A 45 2.90 -23.62 -12.81
N TYR A 46 4.18 -23.51 -12.43
CA TYR A 46 4.61 -22.72 -11.27
C TYR A 46 4.21 -21.24 -11.39
N LEU A 47 4.49 -20.59 -12.52
CA LEU A 47 4.15 -19.19 -12.74
C LEU A 47 2.62 -18.97 -12.79
N HIS A 48 1.88 -19.91 -13.35
CA HIS A 48 0.43 -19.90 -13.37
C HIS A 48 -0.17 -20.00 -11.96
N ALA A 49 0.20 -21.03 -11.20
CA ALA A 49 -0.30 -21.20 -9.83
C ALA A 49 0.13 -20.05 -8.93
N LYS A 50 1.36 -19.53 -9.08
CA LYS A 50 1.82 -18.36 -8.33
C LYS A 50 0.90 -17.16 -8.53
N ARG A 51 0.45 -16.90 -9.78
CA ARG A 51 -0.48 -15.80 -10.08
C ARG A 51 -1.83 -16.02 -9.40
N LEU A 52 -2.40 -17.21 -9.53
CA LEU A 52 -3.70 -17.56 -8.94
C LEU A 52 -3.66 -17.58 -7.40
N LEU A 53 -2.58 -18.05 -6.79
CA LEU A 53 -2.34 -17.98 -5.36
C LEU A 53 -2.28 -16.52 -4.89
N ALA A 54 -1.55 -15.65 -5.58
CA ALA A 54 -1.48 -14.24 -5.23
C ALA A 54 -2.87 -13.56 -5.30
N ASP A 55 -3.67 -13.87 -6.32
CA ASP A 55 -5.04 -13.35 -6.47
C ASP A 55 -6.00 -13.86 -5.38
N SER A 56 -6.04 -15.18 -5.18
CA SER A 56 -6.95 -15.81 -4.23
C SER A 56 -6.60 -15.45 -2.78
N MET A 57 -5.31 -15.38 -2.43
CA MET A 57 -4.87 -14.97 -1.10
C MET A 57 -5.13 -13.49 -0.85
N GLN A 58 -4.97 -12.62 -1.86
CA GLN A 58 -5.38 -11.21 -1.74
C GLN A 58 -6.89 -11.12 -1.48
N ALA A 59 -7.72 -11.84 -2.24
CA ALA A 59 -9.17 -11.86 -2.04
C ALA A 59 -9.53 -12.33 -0.62
N LEU A 60 -8.88 -13.41 -0.15
CA LEU A 60 -9.05 -13.93 1.20
C LEU A 60 -8.69 -12.88 2.27
N VAL A 61 -7.53 -12.23 2.18
CA VAL A 61 -7.14 -11.19 3.14
C VAL A 61 -8.15 -10.05 3.14
N ARG A 62 -8.61 -9.60 1.96
CA ARG A 62 -9.60 -8.54 1.81
C ARG A 62 -10.96 -8.88 2.43
N THR A 63 -11.34 -10.15 2.54
CA THR A 63 -12.57 -10.53 3.27
C THR A 63 -12.56 -10.11 4.74
N THR A 64 -11.36 -9.92 5.30
CA THR A 64 -11.18 -9.53 6.70
C THR A 64 -10.98 -8.02 6.88
N LEU A 65 -10.88 -7.27 5.78
CA LEU A 65 -10.66 -5.83 5.79
C LEU A 65 -11.98 -5.10 5.55
N PRO A 66 -12.17 -3.90 6.14
CA PRO A 66 -13.34 -3.11 5.84
C PRO A 66 -13.29 -2.60 4.37
N ALA A 67 -14.46 -2.39 3.78
CA ALA A 67 -14.59 -1.83 2.45
C ALA A 67 -14.00 -0.42 2.35
N GLU A 68 -13.97 0.33 3.46
CA GLU A 68 -13.40 1.67 3.59
C GLU A 68 -12.79 1.80 4.99
N CYS A 69 -11.77 2.64 5.17
CA CYS A 69 -11.14 2.85 6.47
C CYS A 69 -11.26 4.32 6.88
N ASP A 70 -12.29 4.63 7.67
CA ASP A 70 -12.57 5.99 8.14
C ASP A 70 -11.36 6.60 8.86
N ALA A 71 -10.68 5.83 9.72
CA ALA A 71 -9.47 6.28 10.38
C ALA A 71 -8.37 6.74 9.41
N PHE A 72 -8.19 6.06 8.27
CA PHE A 72 -7.22 6.48 7.26
C PHE A 72 -7.64 7.77 6.57
N ARG A 73 -8.93 7.90 6.26
CA ARG A 73 -9.50 9.09 5.62
C ARG A 73 -9.42 10.30 6.54
N ASP A 74 -9.75 10.11 7.81
CA ASP A 74 -9.65 11.13 8.85
C ASP A 74 -8.22 11.59 9.06
N LEU A 75 -7.25 10.66 9.12
CA LEU A 75 -5.83 11.03 9.22
C LEU A 75 -5.36 11.85 8.01
N ARG A 76 -5.74 11.43 6.80
CA ARG A 76 -5.41 12.19 5.59
C ARG A 76 -6.09 13.56 5.56
N LYS A 77 -7.32 13.66 6.03
CA LYS A 77 -8.03 14.93 6.17
C LYS A 77 -7.32 15.84 7.16
N GLN A 78 -7.00 15.34 8.36
CA GLN A 78 -6.25 16.10 9.38
C GLN A 78 -4.91 16.61 8.85
N LEU A 79 -4.17 15.77 8.12
CA LEU A 79 -2.93 16.16 7.47
C LEU A 79 -3.15 17.28 6.44
N GLY A 80 -4.19 17.15 5.60
CA GLY A 80 -4.56 18.18 4.63
C GLY A 80 -4.96 19.51 5.28
N ASP A 81 -5.80 19.45 6.32
CA ASP A 81 -6.23 20.62 7.09
C ASP A 81 -5.02 21.30 7.74
N ARG A 82 -4.05 20.54 8.25
CA ARG A 82 -2.81 21.07 8.82
C ARG A 82 -1.92 21.72 7.76
N MET A 83 -1.74 21.09 6.61
CA MET A 83 -1.01 21.66 5.47
C MET A 83 -1.62 22.99 5.02
N ALA A 84 -2.95 23.05 4.90
CA ALA A 84 -3.66 24.26 4.51
C ALA A 84 -3.54 25.36 5.58
N ALA A 85 -3.71 25.03 6.85
CA ALA A 85 -3.59 25.99 7.95
C ALA A 85 -2.18 26.58 8.06
N GLU A 86 -1.13 25.77 7.87
CA GLU A 86 0.25 26.23 7.99
C GLU A 86 0.74 26.95 6.73
N TYR A 87 0.32 26.53 5.53
CA TYR A 87 0.96 26.94 4.27
C TYR A 87 0.00 27.51 3.21
N GLY A 88 -1.31 27.52 3.44
CA GLY A 88 -2.34 27.82 2.44
C GLY A 88 -2.20 29.15 1.70
N GLU A 89 -1.75 30.20 2.39
CA GLU A 89 -1.58 31.53 1.80
C GLU A 89 -0.20 31.74 1.13
N ARG A 90 0.76 30.88 1.44
CA ARG A 90 2.17 31.04 1.06
C ARG A 90 2.60 30.06 -0.04
N ILE A 91 1.88 28.95 -0.18
CA ILE A 91 2.19 27.88 -1.13
C ILE A 91 0.95 27.62 -1.98
N PRO A 92 1.07 27.59 -3.32
CA PRO A 92 -0.06 27.30 -4.19
C PRO A 92 -0.77 26.00 -3.81
N GLU A 93 -2.10 26.03 -3.76
CA GLU A 93 -2.96 24.91 -3.35
C GLU A 93 -2.64 23.61 -4.11
N ARG A 94 -2.25 23.73 -5.38
CA ARG A 94 -1.82 22.59 -6.19
C ARG A 94 -0.62 21.84 -5.62
N TYR A 95 0.13 22.36 -4.65
CA TYR A 95 1.21 21.63 -3.97
C TYR A 95 0.84 21.17 -2.55
N LEU A 96 -0.31 21.60 -2.05
CA LEU A 96 -0.86 21.27 -0.73
C LEU A 96 -1.81 20.06 -0.80
N THR A 97 -1.43 19.04 -1.58
CA THR A 97 -2.24 17.83 -1.75
C THR A 97 -1.63 16.67 -0.98
N VAL A 98 -2.44 15.96 -0.18
CA VAL A 98 -1.97 14.76 0.56
C VAL A 98 -1.79 13.57 -0.40
N PRO A 99 -0.56 13.05 -0.59
CA PRO A 99 -0.30 11.95 -1.50
C PRO A 99 -0.80 10.60 -0.97
N TYR A 100 -0.49 9.51 -1.68
CA TYR A 100 -0.63 8.12 -1.22
C TYR A 100 -2.07 7.72 -0.80
N GLY A 101 -3.07 8.28 -1.48
CA GLY A 101 -4.47 8.02 -1.22
C GLY A 101 -5.10 6.82 -1.91
N SER A 102 -4.29 5.90 -2.46
CA SER A 102 -4.85 4.77 -3.21
C SER A 102 -5.42 3.69 -2.29
N ARG A 103 -6.29 2.84 -2.85
CA ARG A 103 -6.88 1.71 -2.13
C ARG A 103 -5.85 0.80 -1.46
N THR A 104 -4.71 0.57 -2.11
CA THR A 104 -3.62 -0.24 -1.55
C THR A 104 -3.04 0.36 -0.27
N HIS A 105 -2.90 1.69 -0.18
CA HIS A 105 -2.41 2.34 1.03
C HIS A 105 -3.42 2.22 2.17
N GLU A 106 -4.70 2.40 1.85
CA GLU A 106 -5.79 2.23 2.82
C GLU A 106 -5.86 0.79 3.34
N GLU A 107 -5.69 -0.22 2.48
CA GLU A 107 -5.65 -1.63 2.87
C GLU A 107 -4.46 -1.95 3.77
N LEU A 108 -3.25 -1.50 3.39
CA LEU A 108 -2.05 -1.68 4.22
C LEU A 108 -2.19 -0.99 5.58
N PHE A 109 -2.73 0.23 5.60
CA PHE A 109 -3.02 0.94 6.83
C PHE A 109 -4.06 0.18 7.67
N ALA A 110 -5.17 -0.28 7.09
CA ALA A 110 -6.20 -1.03 7.82
C ALA A 110 -5.65 -2.33 8.44
N MET A 111 -4.72 -3.01 7.75
CA MET A 111 -4.04 -4.18 8.29
C MET A 111 -3.18 -3.85 9.52
N LEU A 112 -2.43 -2.75 9.46
CA LEU A 112 -1.63 -2.27 10.57
C LEU A 112 -2.51 -1.78 11.73
N LEU A 113 -3.59 -1.06 11.42
CA LEU A 113 -4.56 -0.52 12.39
C LEU A 113 -5.23 -1.62 13.21
N ARG A 114 -5.60 -2.76 12.60
CA ARG A 114 -6.20 -3.89 13.33
C ARG A 114 -5.25 -4.51 14.38
N ARG A 115 -3.96 -4.18 14.30
CA ARG A 115 -2.88 -4.69 15.13
C ARG A 115 -2.00 -3.55 15.65
N VAL A 116 -2.59 -2.41 16.02
CA VAL A 116 -1.81 -1.29 16.60
C VAL A 116 -0.99 -1.80 17.79
N GLY A 117 0.28 -1.40 17.83
CA GLY A 117 1.25 -1.83 18.84
C GLY A 117 1.74 -3.28 18.67
N GLN A 118 1.23 -4.02 17.69
CA GLN A 118 1.61 -5.40 17.42
C GLN A 118 2.33 -5.55 16.06
N PRO A 119 3.30 -6.47 15.98
CA PRO A 119 4.02 -6.75 14.76
C PRO A 119 3.12 -7.39 13.69
N VAL A 120 3.21 -6.87 12.47
CA VAL A 120 2.58 -7.42 11.27
C VAL A 120 3.66 -7.88 10.32
N SER A 121 3.64 -9.16 9.93
CA SER A 121 4.66 -9.70 9.03
C SER A 121 4.65 -9.01 7.67
N ALA A 122 5.85 -8.74 7.15
CA ALA A 122 6.00 -8.20 5.80
C ALA A 122 5.37 -9.12 4.74
N ALA A 123 5.42 -10.44 4.95
CA ALA A 123 4.77 -11.41 4.07
C ALA A 123 3.25 -11.21 3.99
N LEU A 124 2.58 -10.96 5.12
CA LEU A 124 1.14 -10.71 5.13
C LEU A 124 0.80 -9.41 4.37
N LEU A 125 1.59 -8.35 4.56
CA LEU A 125 1.42 -7.10 3.79
C LEU A 125 1.64 -7.32 2.29
N ARG A 126 2.61 -8.15 1.89
CA ARG A 126 2.84 -8.49 0.47
C ARG A 126 1.64 -9.21 -0.13
N VAL A 127 1.07 -10.19 0.56
CA VAL A 127 -0.12 -10.92 0.11
C VAL A 127 -1.29 -9.97 -0.15
N ALA A 128 -1.53 -9.00 0.72
CA ALA A 128 -2.58 -7.99 0.51
C ALA A 128 -2.37 -7.14 -0.75
N THR A 129 -1.12 -7.04 -1.21
CA THR A 129 -0.73 -6.35 -2.45
C THR A 129 -0.53 -7.29 -3.64
N ARG A 130 -1.05 -8.53 -3.59
CA ARG A 130 -0.88 -9.56 -4.63
C ARG A 130 0.59 -9.88 -4.90
N ASP A 131 1.38 -10.00 -3.83
CA ASP A 131 2.84 -10.20 -3.87
C ASP A 131 3.58 -9.15 -4.72
N SER A 132 3.06 -7.93 -4.75
CA SER A 132 3.75 -6.83 -5.41
C SER A 132 5.10 -6.60 -4.73
N VAL A 133 6.15 -6.51 -5.55
CA VAL A 133 7.50 -6.07 -5.14
C VAL A 133 7.50 -4.67 -4.49
N HIS A 134 6.39 -3.94 -4.56
CA HIS A 134 6.26 -2.61 -4.00
C HIS A 134 5.64 -2.56 -2.61
N ALA A 135 5.31 -3.68 -1.95
CA ALA A 135 4.72 -3.64 -0.60
C ALA A 135 5.56 -2.82 0.40
N GLU A 136 6.87 -3.06 0.44
CA GLU A 136 7.80 -2.31 1.30
C GLU A 136 7.85 -0.83 0.93
N ARG A 137 7.80 -0.54 -0.37
CA ARG A 137 7.72 0.82 -0.88
C ARG A 137 6.43 1.52 -0.42
N ARG A 138 5.28 0.85 -0.47
CA ARG A 138 4.00 1.39 -0.03
C ARG A 138 3.96 1.61 1.48
N THR A 139 4.56 0.71 2.27
CA THR A 139 4.71 0.93 3.72
C THR A 139 5.64 2.11 4.04
N ARG A 140 6.68 2.32 3.23
CA ARG A 140 7.52 3.54 3.33
C ARG A 140 6.74 4.80 2.97
N GLU A 141 5.90 4.76 1.94
CA GLU A 141 5.02 5.87 1.54
C GLU A 141 3.99 6.21 2.66
N LEU A 142 3.50 5.20 3.41
CA LEU A 142 2.70 5.45 4.61
C LEU A 142 3.49 6.21 5.70
N ARG A 143 4.76 5.87 5.93
CA ARG A 143 5.63 6.63 6.86
C ARG A 143 5.87 8.06 6.40
N GLU A 144 5.96 8.29 5.09
CA GLU A 144 6.10 9.65 4.52
C GLU A 144 4.88 10.54 4.81
N LEU A 145 3.72 9.98 5.17
CA LEU A 145 2.57 10.72 5.67
C LEU A 145 2.69 11.14 7.14
N GLY A 146 3.79 10.78 7.83
CA GLY A 146 3.98 11.03 9.26
C GLY A 146 3.41 9.94 10.16
N LEU A 147 3.04 8.77 9.62
CA LEU A 147 2.59 7.63 10.43
C LEU A 147 3.76 6.98 11.19
N ASP A 148 3.57 6.70 12.48
CA ASP A 148 4.57 6.05 13.32
C ASP A 148 4.62 4.53 13.08
N ILE A 149 5.18 4.15 11.94
CA ILE A 149 5.43 2.76 11.55
C ILE A 149 6.90 2.44 11.73
N VAL A 150 7.21 1.44 12.56
CA VAL A 150 8.58 0.93 12.75
C VAL A 150 8.77 -0.42 12.08
N THR A 151 9.97 -0.66 11.57
CA THR A 151 10.39 -1.98 11.06
C THR A 151 11.14 -2.72 12.16
N GLY A 152 10.91 -4.02 12.27
CA GLY A 152 11.61 -4.91 13.19
C GLY A 152 11.83 -6.30 12.59
N ARG A 153 12.32 -7.22 13.42
CA ARG A 153 12.43 -8.65 13.08
C ARG A 153 11.90 -9.52 14.21
N GLU A 154 11.09 -10.51 13.86
CA GLU A 154 10.59 -11.53 14.78
C GLU A 154 10.67 -12.91 14.16
N GLY A 155 11.30 -13.85 14.87
CA GLY A 155 11.49 -15.22 14.37
C GLY A 155 12.20 -15.28 13.01
N GLY A 156 13.11 -14.34 12.74
CA GLY A 156 13.82 -14.23 11.46
C GLY A 156 13.04 -13.55 10.32
N ASN A 157 11.79 -13.13 10.54
CA ASN A 157 10.97 -12.46 9.54
C ASN A 157 10.93 -10.95 9.77
N ASP A 158 10.95 -10.18 8.69
CA ASP A 158 10.74 -8.73 8.77
C ASP A 158 9.27 -8.42 9.14
N VAL A 159 9.09 -7.50 10.08
CA VAL A 159 7.78 -7.07 10.58
C VAL A 159 7.65 -5.55 10.57
N TYR A 160 6.42 -5.07 10.48
CA TYR A 160 6.05 -3.66 10.62
C TYR A 160 5.07 -3.49 11.76
N THR A 161 5.28 -2.46 12.58
CA THR A 161 4.39 -2.14 13.71
C THR A 161 3.95 -0.69 13.60
N LEU A 162 2.64 -0.46 13.54
CA LEU A 162 2.06 0.88 13.73
C LEU A 162 1.95 1.14 15.23
N ARG A 163 2.75 2.07 15.76
CA ARG A 163 2.85 2.31 17.21
C ARG A 163 1.81 3.30 17.72
N SER A 164 1.52 4.34 16.94
CA SER A 164 0.51 5.36 17.25
C SER A 164 -0.21 5.83 15.98
N LEU A 165 -1.37 6.45 16.18
CA LEU A 165 -2.09 7.20 15.14
C LEU A 165 -1.74 8.68 15.15
N ASP A 166 -0.91 9.13 16.10
CA ASP A 166 -0.42 10.50 16.13
C ASP A 166 0.46 10.76 14.90
N LEU A 167 0.08 11.79 14.12
CA LEU A 167 0.79 12.17 12.92
C LEU A 167 2.00 13.03 13.28
N ASP A 168 3.17 12.64 12.77
CA ASP A 168 4.35 13.50 12.75
C ASP A 168 4.18 14.60 11.69
N THR A 169 3.67 15.76 12.12
CA THR A 169 3.48 16.91 11.24
C THR A 169 4.79 17.55 10.78
N SER A 170 5.93 17.20 11.39
CA SER A 170 7.25 17.68 10.92
C SER A 170 7.60 17.14 9.52
N MET A 171 6.87 16.13 9.05
CA MET A 171 7.00 15.57 7.70
C MET A 171 6.32 16.42 6.61
N ILE A 172 5.45 17.37 6.96
CA ILE A 172 4.70 18.19 5.99
C ILE A 172 5.61 18.91 4.96
N PRO A 173 6.71 19.59 5.35
CA PRO A 173 7.63 20.20 4.38
C PRO A 173 8.17 19.20 3.34
N THR A 174 8.40 17.96 3.75
CA THR A 174 8.89 16.89 2.87
C THR A 174 7.82 16.46 1.88
N ILE A 175 6.56 16.36 2.33
CA ILE A 175 5.40 16.08 1.46
C ILE A 175 5.26 17.17 0.38
N ILE A 176 5.31 18.44 0.78
CA ILE A 176 5.21 19.58 -0.14
C ILE A 176 6.37 19.56 -1.16
N THR A 177 7.59 19.31 -0.69
CA THR A 177 8.78 19.22 -1.55
C THR A 177 8.66 18.09 -2.58
N ASN A 178 8.14 16.94 -2.17
CA ASN A 178 7.88 15.82 -3.08
C ASN A 178 6.79 16.17 -4.12
N ASN A 179 5.71 16.83 -3.71
CA ASN A 179 4.65 17.29 -4.62
C ASN A 179 5.19 18.28 -5.68
N LEU A 180 6.09 19.20 -5.31
CA LEU A 180 6.74 20.11 -6.26
C LEU A 180 7.53 19.35 -7.34
N ARG A 181 8.25 18.31 -6.94
CA ARG A 181 9.01 17.46 -7.86
C ARG A 181 8.08 16.71 -8.81
N ASP A 182 7.06 16.06 -8.26
CA ASP A 182 6.15 15.20 -9.02
C ASP A 182 5.30 16.00 -10.01
N LYS A 183 4.87 17.22 -9.63
CA LYS A 183 4.11 18.13 -10.50
C LYS A 183 5.01 18.98 -11.42
N LYS A 184 6.31 18.69 -11.47
CA LYS A 184 7.30 19.34 -12.34
C LYS A 184 7.26 20.88 -12.24
N ALA A 185 7.18 21.39 -11.00
CA ALA A 185 7.10 22.83 -10.76
C ALA A 185 8.28 23.59 -11.42
N PRO A 186 8.04 24.77 -12.00
CA PRO A 186 9.10 25.66 -12.49
C PRO A 186 10.11 26.00 -11.39
N VAL A 187 11.35 26.33 -11.78
CA VAL A 187 12.43 26.63 -10.84
C VAL A 187 12.09 27.81 -9.92
N HIS A 188 11.45 28.86 -10.44
CA HIS A 188 11.08 30.02 -9.63
C HIS A 188 10.07 29.67 -8.53
N GLU A 189 9.09 28.80 -8.82
CA GLU A 189 8.13 28.33 -7.81
C GLU A 189 8.79 27.41 -6.78
N LYS A 190 9.70 26.52 -7.21
CA LYS A 190 10.48 25.68 -6.29
C LYS A 190 11.29 26.53 -5.31
N ASN A 191 11.94 27.59 -5.79
CA ASN A 191 12.71 28.49 -4.96
C ASN A 191 11.83 29.28 -3.98
N ALA A 192 10.68 29.79 -4.46
CA ALA A 192 9.73 30.50 -3.61
C ALA A 192 9.18 29.61 -2.48
N VAL A 193 8.77 28.38 -2.81
CA VAL A 193 8.30 27.43 -1.80
C VAL A 193 9.44 27.00 -0.86
N ALA A 194 10.64 26.77 -1.37
CA ALA A 194 11.79 26.43 -0.52
C ALA A 194 12.08 27.51 0.53
N ALA A 195 11.98 28.80 0.17
CA ALA A 195 12.14 29.91 1.10
C ALA A 195 11.08 29.91 2.21
N VAL A 196 9.82 29.58 1.87
CA VAL A 196 8.73 29.42 2.85
C VAL A 196 9.01 28.24 3.78
N LEU A 197 9.42 27.10 3.24
CA LEU A 197 9.70 25.89 4.02
C LEU A 197 10.94 26.01 4.92
N SER A 198 11.94 26.83 4.54
CA SER A 198 13.14 27.08 5.36
C SER A 198 12.95 28.17 6.42
N GLY A 199 11.76 28.80 6.50
CA GLY A 199 11.51 29.93 7.39
C GLY A 199 12.26 31.20 7.00
N ALA A 200 12.67 31.33 5.73
CA ALA A 200 13.42 32.48 5.20
C ALA A 200 12.51 33.49 4.47
N ALA A 201 11.19 33.34 4.60
CA ALA A 201 10.18 34.14 3.91
C ALA A 201 9.46 35.15 4.82
N ASP A 202 10.15 35.61 5.87
CA ASP A 202 9.70 36.71 6.75
C ASP A 202 10.48 38.00 6.43
#